data_AF-A0A9P6TWB9-F1
#
_entry.id   AF-A0A9P6TWB9-F1
#
_cell.length_a   1.000
_cell.length_b   1.000
_cell.length_c   1.000
_cell.angle_alpha   90.00
_cell.angle_beta   90.00
_cell.angle_gamma   90.00
#
_symmetry.space_group_name_H-M   'P 1'
#
loop_
_entity.id
_entity.type
_entity.pdbx_description
1 polymer ?
#
loop_
_entity_poly.entity_id
_entity_poly.type
_entity_poly.pdbx_seq_one_letter_code
_entity_poly.pdbx_strand_id
1 'polypeptide(L)' 'MGGLLIIFVLAIVVAMSAASYLFTPHGPNQTWAITYLAQLHPLLQPRHSKIRPHNPVDHSL' A
#
# COMPACT_ATOMS: atom_id res chain seq x y z
N MET A 1 -25.12 -33.94 -0.81
CA MET A 1 -23.80 -33.29 -0.68
C MET A 1 -23.60 -32.95 0.80
N GLY A 2 -22.94 -33.82 1.57
CA GLY A 2 -22.84 -33.67 3.03
C GLY A 2 -21.81 -32.61 3.45
N GLY A 3 -22.04 -31.97 4.59
CA GLY A 3 -21.20 -30.87 5.11
C GLY A 3 -19.71 -31.22 5.29
N LEU A 4 -19.34 -32.50 5.30
CA LEU A 4 -17.95 -32.96 5.32
C LEU A 4 -17.14 -32.46 4.12
N LEU A 5 -17.75 -32.38 2.93
CA LEU A 5 -17.10 -31.84 1.74
C LEU A 5 -16.72 -30.36 1.93
N ILE A 6 -17.59 -29.59 2.58
CA ILE A 6 -17.35 -28.16 2.85
C ILE A 6 -16.14 -27.99 3.77
N ILE A 7 -16.05 -28.79 4.83
CA ILE A 7 -14.92 -28.76 5.77
C ILE A 7 -13.62 -29.15 5.05
N PHE A 8 -13.65 -30.15 4.19
CA PHE A 8 -12.49 -30.59 3.41
C PHE A 8 -11.99 -29.50 2.45
N VAL A 9 -12.90 -28.87 1.71
CA VAL A 9 -12.56 -27.75 0.81
C VAL A 9 -12.01 -26.56 1.60
N LEU A 10 -12.64 -26.22 2.74
CA LEU A 10 -12.14 -25.15 3.60
C LEU A 10 -10.73 -25.44 4.13
N ALA A 11 -10.44 -26.68 4.54
CA ALA A 11 -9.11 -27.06 4.98
C ALA A 11 -8.06 -26.88 3.86
N ILE A 12 -8.39 -27.23 2.62
CA ILE A 12 -7.52 -27.01 1.46
C ILE A 12 -7.30 -25.51 1.21
N VAL A 13 -8.37 -24.71 1.20
CA VAL A 13 -8.28 -23.26 0.97
C VAL A 13 -7.42 -22.58 2.05
N VAL A 14 -7.63 -22.94 3.31
CA VAL A 14 -6.82 -22.43 4.43
C VAL A 14 -5.36 -22.86 4.29
N ALA A 15 -5.09 -24.13 3.94
CA ALA A 15 -3.73 -24.62 3.73
C ALA A 15 -3.03 -23.90 2.57
N MET A 16 -3.72 -23.68 1.45
CA MET A 16 -3.21 -22.93 0.31
C MET A 16 -2.93 -21.47 0.67
N SER A 17 -3.85 -20.82 1.39
CA SER A 17 -3.67 -19.44 1.84
C SER A 17 -2.51 -19.29 2.83
N ALA A 18 -2.35 -20.25 3.75
CA ALA A 18 -1.24 -20.27 4.69
C ALA A 18 0.09 -20.50 3.97
N ALA A 19 0.13 -21.41 2.99
CA ALA A 19 1.29 -21.60 2.15
C ALA A 19 1.65 -20.31 1.40
N SER A 20 0.68 -19.65 0.77
CA SER A 20 0.93 -18.36 0.11
C SER A 20 1.49 -17.31 1.06
N TYR A 21 1.02 -17.25 2.31
CA TYR A 21 1.54 -16.32 3.31
C TYR A 21 3.00 -16.60 3.68
N LEU A 22 3.40 -17.86 3.84
CA LEU A 22 4.78 -18.26 4.11
C LEU A 22 5.73 -17.97 2.95
N PHE A 23 5.26 -18.12 1.71
CA PHE A 23 6.07 -17.89 0.52
C PHE A 23 6.05 -16.45 0.01
N THR A 24 5.16 -15.59 0.53
CA THR A 24 5.12 -14.17 0.18
C THR A 24 6.17 -13.42 0.99
N PRO A 25 7.25 -12.89 0.38
CA PRO A 25 8.28 -12.17 1.10
C PRO A 25 7.74 -10.78 1.52
N HIS A 26 7.28 -10.67 2.76
CA HIS A 26 6.87 -9.39 3.36
C HIS A 26 8.11 -8.58 3.77
N GLY A 27 8.55 -7.69 2.89
CA GLY A 27 9.63 -6.75 3.16
C GLY A 27 9.12 -5.42 3.75
N PRO A 28 9.94 -4.71 4.54
CA PRO A 28 9.61 -3.39 5.09
C PRO A 28 9.33 -2.34 4.01
N ASN A 29 9.71 -2.62 2.76
CA ASN A 29 9.69 -1.69 1.64
C ASN A 29 8.51 -1.94 0.68
N GLN A 30 7.62 -2.93 0.93
CA GLN A 30 6.56 -3.29 -0.03
C GLN A 30 5.65 -2.10 -0.37
N THR A 31 5.18 -1.38 0.65
CA THR A 31 4.34 -0.21 0.46
C THR A 31 5.12 0.93 -0.22
N TRP A 32 6.39 1.09 0.13
CA TRP A 32 7.26 2.15 -0.38
C TRP A 32 7.59 1.98 -1.86
N ALA A 33 7.82 0.75 -2.32
CA ALA A 33 8.11 0.44 -3.72
C ALA A 33 6.96 0.92 -4.63
N ILE A 34 5.71 0.68 -4.23
CA ILE A 34 4.53 1.09 -4.99
C ILE A 34 4.41 2.62 -5.03
N THR A 35 4.55 3.29 -3.89
CA THR A 35 4.47 4.75 -3.84
C THR A 35 5.58 5.43 -4.64
N TYR A 36 6.77 4.83 -4.69
CA TYR A 36 7.88 5.36 -5.47
C TYR A 36 7.66 5.18 -6.97
N LEU A 37 7.22 4.00 -7.41
CA LEU A 37 6.90 3.76 -8.82
C LEU A 37 5.76 4.66 -9.33
N ALA A 38 4.77 4.94 -8.48
CA ALA A 38 3.69 5.87 -8.81
C ALA A 38 4.19 7.30 -9.10
N GLN A 39 5.34 7.68 -8.55
CA GLN A 39 5.95 9.00 -8.74
C GLN A 39 6.94 9.05 -9.92
N LEU A 40 7.35 7.91 -10.50
CA LEU A 40 8.40 7.85 -11.52
C LEU A 40 7.99 8.52 -12.85
N HIS A 41 6.73 8.36 -13.25
CA HIS A 41 6.18 8.97 -14.48
C HIS A 41 4.73 9.42 -14.24
N PRO A 42 4.56 10.56 -13.54
CA PRO A 42 3.24 11.04 -13.15
C PRO A 42 2.52 11.65 -14.36
N LEU A 43 1.27 11.24 -14.56
CA LEU A 43 0.39 11.77 -15.61
C LEU A 43 -0.33 13.06 -15.15
N LEU A 44 -0.35 13.34 -13.85
CA LEU A 44 -0.97 14.50 -13.24
C LEU A 44 0.11 15.37 -12.60
N GLN A 45 0.10 16.65 -12.93
CA GLN A 45 0.99 17.64 -12.31
C GLN A 45 0.31 18.25 -11.08
N PRO A 46 1.08 18.66 -10.05
CA PRO A 46 0.52 19.35 -8.89
C PRO A 46 -0.18 20.64 -9.32
N ARG A 47 -1.47 20.79 -9.00
CA ARG A 47 -2.19 22.06 -9.18
C ARG A 47 -2.10 22.87 -7.90
N HIS A 48 -1.33 23.95 -7.92
CA HIS A 48 -1.17 24.81 -6.75
C HIS A 48 -2.24 25.91 -6.73
N SER A 49 -2.95 26.07 -5.62
CA SER A 49 -4.03 27.07 -5.50
C SER A 49 -3.58 28.40 -4.87
N LYS A 50 -2.57 28.42 -3.99
CA LYS A 50 -2.01 29.66 -3.42
C LYS A 50 -0.77 29.40 -2.55
N ILE A 51 0.32 30.16 -2.74
CA ILE A 51 1.51 30.10 -1.87
C ILE A 51 1.27 31.03 -0.68
N ARG A 52 1.59 30.59 0.55
CA ARG A 52 1.56 31.48 1.71
C ARG A 52 2.58 32.60 1.46
N PRO A 53 2.20 33.89 1.49
CA PRO A 53 3.15 34.97 1.31
C PRO A 53 4.19 34.94 2.44
N HIS A 54 5.44 35.16 2.08
CA HIS A 54 6.50 35.41 3.05
C HIS A 54 6.17 36.73 3.76
N ASN A 55 6.03 36.69 5.08
CA ASN A 55 5.84 37.88 5.90
C ASN A 55 7.24 38.32 6.34
N PRO A 56 7.79 39.48 5.94
CA PRO A 56 9.15 39.87 6.34
C PRO A 56 9.34 40.19 7.83
N VAL A 57 8.26 40.21 8.62
CA VAL A 57 8.21 40.71 10.00
C VAL A 57 8.56 39.63 11.05
N ASP A 58 8.73 38.37 10.64
CA ASP A 58 9.02 37.24 11.54
C ASP A 58 10.51 37.08 11.93
N HIS A 59 11.44 37.83 11.30
CA HIS A 59 12.89 37.77 11.60
C HIS A 59 13.43 38.95 12.43
N SER A 60 12.56 39.85 12.88
CA SER A 60 12.93 41.12 13.54
C SER A 60 12.65 41.15 15.05
N LEU A 61 12.50 39.99 15.71
CA LEU A 61 12.28 39.85 17.15
C LEU A 61 13.37 38.99 17.81
#